data_AF-A0A7W4I8L4-F1
#
_entry.id   AF-A0A7W4I8L4-F1
#
_cell.length_a   1.000
_cell.length_b   1.000
_cell.length_c   1.000
_cell.angle_alpha   90.00
_cell.angle_beta   90.00
_cell.angle_gamma   90.00
#
_symmetry.space_group_name_H-M   'P 1'
#
loop_
_entity.id
_entity.type
_entity.pdbx_description
1 polymer ?
#
loop_
_entity_poly.entity_id
_entity_poly.type
_entity_poly.pdbx_seq_one_letter_code
_entity_poly.pdbx_strand_id
1 'polypeptide(L)'
;MENDPLNQMTKALENDPLNQMTKALENDPLNQMTKALENHPLNQMTKALENHPLNQMMKAMDNHPLNQMMKAMDNHPFNQMMKALENHPLHQMTKALERQAPELLAFQERADALQRAWPSNALAPGLAFQPSVEMIASLSAQLAHAIGPYQSATTSIKAWERSLATGMAGLDAPWAISEHLGQSMIGFARLARLGEAVHATVPYAKDVGEFVTSELGSVVETSHDVSPLARDAAAIDAGLNPELIAFPRSSYNRVVFSAGFEFSIPPTSPPQAKENNETDATFDPSHGHILTHVEQRLRQFITQRLHLLSGDNWIKQRVPEALRNRWLSRQSDDRSSRRPVYDLIQYADFMDLADIVVRKDNWHDVFEVVFLEKDDFVISFRRLHPIRKAIAHSRPIGRADILILMSEATRLLHALGERTML
;
A
#
# COMPACT_ATOMS: atom_id res chain seq x y z
N MET A 1 -65.85 47.25 82.29
CA MET A 1 -65.67 45.91 81.70
C MET A 1 -66.45 45.95 80.40
N GLU A 2 -65.91 45.76 79.21
CA GLU A 2 -64.73 44.99 78.82
C GLU A 2 -63.94 45.71 77.72
N ASN A 3 -62.69 46.08 78.03
CA ASN A 3 -61.63 46.12 77.03
C ASN A 3 -61.09 44.68 76.97
N ASP A 4 -61.61 43.85 76.06
CA ASP A 4 -61.09 42.50 75.85
C ASP A 4 -59.78 42.56 75.02
N PRO A 5 -58.62 42.27 75.62
CA PRO A 5 -57.33 42.34 74.95
C PRO A 5 -57.19 41.33 73.81
N LEU A 6 -57.90 40.19 73.89
CA LEU A 6 -57.82 39.14 72.88
C LEU A 6 -58.42 39.62 71.55
N ASN A 7 -59.58 40.27 71.62
CA ASN A 7 -60.30 40.77 70.45
C ASN A 7 -59.56 41.94 69.75
N GLN A 8 -58.81 42.74 70.51
CA GLN A 8 -57.89 43.74 69.94
C GLN A 8 -56.65 43.09 69.31
N MET A 9 -56.09 42.04 69.92
CA MET A 9 -54.95 41.29 69.39
C MET A 9 -55.31 40.55 68.09
N THR A 10 -56.52 39.97 67.99
CA THR A 10 -57.02 39.34 66.76
C THR A 10 -57.21 40.37 65.64
N LYS A 11 -57.81 41.53 65.94
CA LYS A 11 -57.90 42.64 64.97
C LYS A 11 -56.54 43.22 64.59
N ALA A 12 -55.55 43.22 65.49
CA ALA A 12 -54.20 43.67 65.20
C ALA A 12 -53.44 42.68 64.29
N LEU A 13 -53.61 41.36 64.50
CA LEU A 13 -53.06 40.30 63.65
C LEU A 13 -53.73 40.22 62.27
N GLU A 14 -55.03 40.50 62.16
CA GLU A 14 -55.71 40.64 60.87
C GLU A 14 -55.26 41.87 60.08
N ASN A 15 -54.86 42.94 60.78
CA ASN A 15 -54.34 44.17 60.19
C ASN A 15 -52.80 44.24 60.19
N ASP A 16 -52.11 43.14 60.49
CA ASP A 16 -50.65 43.09 60.48
C ASP A 16 -50.13 43.33 59.03
N PRO A 17 -49.14 44.21 58.84
CA PRO A 17 -48.62 44.56 57.52
C PRO A 17 -48.18 43.33 56.70
N LEU A 18 -47.65 42.30 57.34
CA LEU A 18 -47.20 41.07 56.68
C LEU A 18 -48.39 40.24 56.18
N ASN A 19 -49.48 40.20 56.95
CA ASN A 19 -50.70 39.48 56.60
C ASN A 19 -51.47 40.21 55.48
N GLN A 20 -51.47 41.55 55.50
CA GLN A 20 -51.97 42.35 54.38
C GLN A 20 -51.11 42.21 53.12
N MET A 21 -49.78 42.16 53.25
CA MET A 21 -48.86 41.94 52.12
C MET A 21 -49.02 40.55 51.51
N THR A 22 -49.24 39.52 52.33
CA THR A 22 -49.51 38.15 51.85
C THR A 22 -50.83 38.08 51.08
N LYS A 23 -51.90 38.69 51.62
CA LYS A 23 -53.18 38.82 50.89
C LYS A 23 -53.06 39.68 49.63
N ALA A 24 -52.20 40.70 49.63
CA ALA A 24 -51.95 41.52 48.45
C ALA A 24 -51.18 40.75 47.36
N LEU A 25 -50.22 39.91 47.73
CA LEU A 25 -49.48 39.03 46.81
C LEU A 25 -50.34 37.87 46.27
N GLU A 26 -51.27 37.34 47.06
CA GLU A 26 -52.27 36.38 46.56
C GLU A 26 -53.24 37.02 45.56
N ASN A 27 -53.54 38.31 45.75
CA ASN A 27 -54.38 39.10 44.85
C ASN A 27 -53.58 39.89 43.81
N ASP A 28 -52.28 39.64 43.69
CA ASP A 28 -51.43 40.33 42.73
C ASP A 28 -51.91 40.03 41.30
N PRO A 29 -52.02 41.04 40.42
CA PRO A 29 -52.51 40.87 39.06
C PRO A 29 -51.76 39.78 38.28
N LEU A 30 -50.47 39.59 38.52
CA LEU A 30 -49.65 38.57 37.86
C LEU A 30 -50.01 37.15 38.35
N ASN A 31 -50.29 37.00 39.63
CA ASN A 31 -50.67 35.73 40.24
C ASN A 31 -52.10 35.33 39.85
N GLN A 32 -53.02 36.30 39.77
CA GLN A 32 -54.35 36.10 39.20
C GLN A 32 -54.29 35.77 37.71
N MET A 33 -53.41 36.42 36.94
CA MET A 33 -53.22 36.11 35.52
C MET A 33 -52.65 34.72 35.29
N THR A 34 -51.73 34.26 36.15
CA THR A 34 -51.17 32.91 36.09
C THR A 34 -52.24 31.85 36.37
N LYS A 35 -53.04 32.03 37.43
CA LYS A 35 -54.20 31.16 37.72
C LYS A 35 -55.26 31.20 36.61
N ALA A 36 -55.47 32.36 35.99
CA ALA A 36 -56.40 32.50 34.87
C ALA A 36 -55.88 31.81 33.59
N LEU A 37 -54.57 31.83 33.34
CA LEU A 37 -53.92 31.10 32.24
C LEU A 37 -53.95 29.58 32.46
N GLU A 38 -53.72 29.12 33.70
CA GLU A 38 -53.86 27.70 34.03
C GLU A 38 -55.29 27.19 33.81
N ASN A 39 -56.28 28.01 34.15
CA ASN A 39 -57.70 27.72 33.96
C ASN A 39 -58.25 28.18 32.61
N HIS A 40 -57.40 28.69 31.71
CA HIS A 40 -57.84 29.22 30.44
C HIS A 40 -58.45 28.10 29.59
N PRO A 41 -59.55 28.36 28.85
CA PRO A 41 -60.24 27.34 28.05
C PRO A 41 -59.31 26.56 27.11
N LEU A 42 -58.31 27.22 26.51
CA LEU A 42 -57.30 26.53 25.68
C LEU A 42 -56.49 25.49 26.48
N ASN A 43 -56.04 25.82 27.70
CA ASN A 43 -55.21 24.92 28.48
C ASN A 43 -56.03 23.74 29.03
N GLN A 44 -57.30 23.99 29.38
CA GLN A 44 -58.24 22.92 29.69
C GLN A 44 -58.54 22.04 28.47
N MET A 45 -58.67 22.65 27.28
CA MET A 45 -58.87 21.91 26.03
C MET A 45 -57.65 21.05 25.66
N THR A 46 -56.43 21.54 25.85
CA THR A 46 -55.20 20.75 25.66
C THR A 46 -55.15 19.56 26.62
N LYS A 47 -55.42 19.78 27.91
CA LYS A 47 -55.51 18.69 28.89
C LYS A 47 -56.65 17.71 28.57
N ALA A 48 -57.78 18.19 28.05
CA ALA A 48 -58.89 17.35 27.64
C ALA A 48 -58.56 16.53 26.38
N LEU A 49 -57.83 17.09 25.42
CA LEU A 49 -57.31 16.41 24.23
C LEU A 49 -56.25 15.36 24.59
N GLU A 50 -55.35 15.66 25.52
CA GLU A 50 -54.39 14.70 26.05
C GLU A 50 -55.07 13.50 26.72
N ASN A 51 -56.17 13.75 27.44
CA ASN A 51 -56.97 12.73 28.11
C ASN A 51 -58.12 12.17 27.26
N HIS A 52 -58.24 12.60 26.00
CA HIS A 52 -59.34 12.19 25.14
C HIS A 52 -59.28 10.68 24.87
N PRO A 53 -60.43 9.97 24.82
CA PRO A 53 -60.47 8.52 24.64
C PRO A 53 -59.65 8.00 23.44
N LEU A 54 -59.64 8.73 22.32
CA LEU A 54 -58.80 8.39 21.15
C LEU A 54 -57.30 8.43 21.46
N ASN A 55 -56.84 9.42 22.23
CA ASN A 55 -55.42 9.56 22.55
C ASN A 55 -55.00 8.53 23.62
N GLN A 56 -55.90 8.22 24.56
CA GLN A 56 -55.71 7.09 25.48
C GLN A 56 -55.70 5.75 24.73
N MET A 57 -56.57 5.56 23.74
CA MET A 57 -56.62 4.36 22.91
C MET A 57 -55.37 4.22 22.05
N MET A 58 -54.84 5.31 21.49
CA MET A 58 -53.59 5.31 20.75
C MET A 58 -52.42 4.91 21.65
N LYS A 59 -52.30 5.49 22.86
CA LYS A 59 -51.31 5.08 23.87
C LYS A 59 -51.49 3.63 24.31
N ALA A 60 -52.73 3.15 24.46
CA ALA A 60 -53.03 1.78 24.85
C ALA A 60 -52.69 0.78 23.73
N MET A 61 -52.94 1.12 22.46
CA MET A 61 -52.49 0.33 21.31
C MET A 61 -50.96 0.31 21.20
N ASP A 62 -50.31 1.43 21.47
CA ASP A 62 -48.85 1.51 21.42
C ASP A 62 -48.20 0.62 22.50
N ASN A 63 -48.88 0.51 23.65
CA ASN A 63 -48.51 -0.34 24.79
C ASN A 63 -49.12 -1.75 24.74
N HIS A 64 -49.91 -2.08 23.71
CA HIS A 64 -50.59 -3.36 23.60
C HIS A 64 -49.57 -4.51 23.51
N PRO A 65 -49.81 -5.67 24.15
CA PRO A 65 -48.86 -6.78 24.17
C PRO A 65 -48.33 -7.20 22.79
N LEU A 66 -49.18 -7.20 21.75
CA LEU A 66 -48.76 -7.46 20.36
C LEU A 66 -47.76 -6.43 19.82
N ASN A 67 -47.99 -5.15 20.08
CA ASN A 67 -47.09 -4.08 19.59
C ASN A 67 -45.76 -4.09 20.37
N GLN A 68 -45.82 -4.35 21.67
CA GLN A 68 -44.61 -4.58 22.48
C GLN A 68 -43.84 -5.82 22.02
N MET A 69 -44.54 -6.91 21.68
CA MET A 69 -43.93 -8.14 21.14
C MET A 69 -43.29 -7.89 19.77
N MET A 70 -43.92 -7.10 18.90
CA MET A 70 -43.34 -6.72 17.61
C MET A 70 -42.07 -5.88 17.81
N LYS A 71 -42.10 -4.86 18.67
CA LYS A 71 -40.92 -4.06 19.05
C LYS A 71 -39.82 -4.92 19.68
N ALA A 72 -40.17 -5.88 20.55
CA ALA A 72 -39.23 -6.80 21.19
C ALA A 72 -38.62 -7.79 20.20
N MET A 73 -39.39 -8.26 19.21
CA MET A 73 -38.90 -9.11 18.13
C MET A 73 -37.96 -8.34 17.21
N ASP A 74 -38.27 -7.09 16.87
CA ASP A 74 -37.38 -6.21 16.09
C ASP A 74 -36.05 -5.93 16.80
N ASN A 75 -36.09 -5.82 18.13
CA ASN A 75 -34.93 -5.59 18.99
C ASN A 75 -34.28 -6.88 19.50
N HIS A 76 -34.80 -8.06 19.11
CA HIS A 76 -34.29 -9.35 19.58
C HIS A 76 -32.81 -9.50 19.16
N PRO A 77 -31.94 -10.08 20.00
CA PRO A 77 -30.51 -10.21 19.71
C PRO A 77 -30.22 -10.85 18.34
N PHE A 78 -31.03 -11.82 17.93
CA PHE A 78 -30.93 -12.44 16.60
C PHE A 78 -31.24 -11.46 15.45
N ASN A 79 -32.28 -10.64 15.57
CA ASN A 79 -32.64 -9.65 14.54
C ASN A 79 -31.66 -8.48 14.52
N GLN A 80 -31.13 -8.07 15.68
CA GLN A 80 -30.02 -7.12 15.73
C GLN A 80 -28.75 -7.70 15.12
N MET A 81 -28.45 -8.97 15.38
CA MET A 81 -27.34 -9.68 14.74
C MET A 81 -27.53 -9.76 13.22
N MET A 82 -28.74 -10.08 12.72
CA MET A 82 -29.03 -10.08 11.29
C MET A 82 -28.89 -8.69 10.66
N LYS A 83 -29.39 -7.63 11.30
CA LYS A 83 -29.19 -6.23 10.87
C LYS A 83 -27.71 -5.82 10.92
N ALA A 84 -26.96 -6.29 11.92
CA ALA A 84 -25.52 -6.02 12.03
C ALA A 84 -24.71 -6.78 10.98
N LEU A 85 -25.10 -8.02 10.64
CA LEU A 85 -24.57 -8.80 9.52
C LEU A 85 -24.89 -8.13 8.18
N GLU A 86 -26.11 -7.61 8.00
CA GLU A 86 -26.49 -6.89 6.79
C GLU A 86 -25.72 -5.57 6.62
N ASN A 87 -25.36 -4.92 7.73
CA ASN A 87 -24.53 -3.72 7.75
C ASN A 87 -23.02 -4.02 7.93
N HIS A 88 -22.63 -5.29 7.99
CA HIS A 88 -21.24 -5.67 8.20
C HIS A 88 -20.44 -5.35 6.92
N PRO A 89 -19.24 -4.76 7.02
CA PRO A 89 -18.44 -4.38 5.85
C PRO A 89 -18.23 -5.51 4.84
N LEU A 90 -17.93 -6.73 5.33
CA LEU A 90 -17.85 -7.93 4.48
C LEU A 90 -19.15 -8.21 3.71
N HIS A 91 -20.34 -8.11 4.33
CA HIS A 91 -21.60 -8.38 3.64
C HIS A 91 -21.96 -7.28 2.63
N GLN A 92 -21.71 -6.02 2.97
CA GLN A 92 -21.85 -4.91 2.04
C GLN A 92 -20.90 -5.05 0.86
N MET A 93 -19.67 -5.51 1.13
CA MET A 93 -18.70 -5.80 0.10
C MET A 93 -19.13 -6.98 -0.78
N THR A 94 -19.63 -8.07 -0.20
CA THR A 94 -20.18 -9.21 -0.95
C THR A 94 -21.33 -8.75 -1.86
N LYS A 95 -22.27 -7.95 -1.35
CA LYS A 95 -23.35 -7.37 -2.17
C LYS A 95 -22.83 -6.41 -3.25
N ALA A 96 -21.79 -5.63 -2.97
CA ALA A 96 -21.17 -4.73 -3.96
C ALA A 96 -20.47 -5.53 -5.07
N LEU A 97 -19.75 -6.59 -4.72
CA LEU A 97 -19.12 -7.52 -5.64
C LEU A 97 -20.16 -8.26 -6.50
N GLU A 98 -21.25 -8.75 -5.89
CA GLU A 98 -22.37 -9.38 -6.58
C GLU A 98 -23.05 -8.44 -7.59
N ARG A 99 -23.13 -7.14 -7.26
CA ARG A 99 -23.69 -6.11 -8.16
C ARG A 99 -22.75 -5.74 -9.31
N GLN A 100 -21.44 -5.72 -9.07
CA GLN A 100 -20.43 -5.36 -10.06
C GLN A 100 -20.08 -6.52 -11.00
N ALA A 101 -20.20 -7.77 -10.55
CA ALA A 101 -19.76 -8.94 -11.31
C ALA A 101 -20.39 -9.07 -12.72
N PRO A 102 -21.72 -8.89 -12.91
CA PRO A 102 -22.31 -8.96 -14.25
C PRO A 102 -21.84 -7.84 -15.19
N GLU A 103 -21.60 -6.64 -14.66
CA GLU A 103 -21.13 -5.49 -15.44
C GLU A 103 -19.67 -5.67 -15.87
N LEU A 104 -18.81 -6.17 -14.98
CA LEU A 104 -17.42 -6.48 -15.28
C LEU A 104 -17.28 -7.63 -16.28
N LEU A 105 -18.10 -8.68 -16.15
CA LEU A 105 -18.13 -9.77 -17.12
C LEU A 105 -18.54 -9.26 -18.52
N ALA A 106 -19.60 -8.45 -18.58
CA ALA A 106 -20.05 -7.87 -19.84
C ALA A 106 -19.04 -6.87 -20.42
N PHE A 107 -18.30 -6.14 -19.58
CA PHE A 107 -17.18 -5.31 -20.03
C PHE A 107 -16.06 -6.17 -20.63
N GLN A 108 -15.68 -7.26 -19.95
CA GLN A 108 -14.61 -8.15 -20.40
C GLN A 108 -14.92 -8.72 -21.78
N GLU A 109 -16.14 -9.25 -21.97
CA GLU A 109 -16.58 -9.78 -23.27
C GLU A 109 -16.51 -8.75 -24.40
N ARG A 110 -16.87 -7.48 -24.11
CA ARG A 110 -16.80 -6.39 -25.09
C ARG A 110 -15.37 -5.99 -25.41
N ALA A 111 -14.50 -5.87 -24.41
CA ALA A 111 -13.10 -5.55 -24.60
C ALA A 111 -12.40 -6.63 -25.45
N ASP A 112 -12.65 -7.90 -25.13
CA ASP A 112 -12.09 -9.04 -25.87
C ASP A 112 -12.68 -9.13 -27.29
N ALA A 113 -13.94 -8.75 -27.49
CA ALA A 113 -14.55 -8.65 -28.83
C ALA A 113 -13.95 -7.51 -29.66
N LEU A 114 -13.72 -6.34 -29.06
CA LEU A 114 -13.08 -5.20 -29.71
C LEU A 114 -11.65 -5.55 -30.15
N GLN A 115 -10.90 -6.23 -29.29
CA GLN A 115 -9.56 -6.71 -29.63
C GLN A 115 -9.58 -7.69 -30.80
N ARG A 116 -10.51 -8.65 -30.83
CA ARG A 116 -10.65 -9.60 -31.94
C ARG A 116 -11.05 -8.94 -33.26
N ALA A 117 -11.82 -7.86 -33.21
CA ALA A 117 -12.30 -7.14 -34.39
C ALA A 117 -11.29 -6.11 -34.93
N TRP A 118 -10.20 -5.82 -34.19
CA TRP A 118 -9.28 -4.74 -34.53
C TRP A 118 -8.32 -5.14 -35.66
N PRO A 119 -8.26 -4.38 -36.76
CA PRO A 119 -7.47 -4.76 -37.92
C PRO A 119 -6.00 -4.35 -37.72
N SER A 120 -5.17 -5.27 -37.20
CA SER A 120 -3.74 -5.42 -37.49
C SER A 120 -3.19 -6.64 -36.76
N ASN A 121 -3.15 -7.78 -37.46
CA ASN A 121 -2.67 -9.10 -37.02
C ASN A 121 -3.44 -9.71 -35.85
N ALA A 122 -4.25 -10.74 -36.14
CA ALA A 122 -4.67 -11.70 -35.11
C ALA A 122 -3.42 -12.21 -34.40
N LEU A 123 -3.20 -11.74 -33.17
CA LEU A 123 -2.06 -12.14 -32.37
C LEU A 123 -2.25 -13.58 -31.94
N ALA A 124 -1.15 -14.34 -31.88
CA ALA A 124 -1.21 -15.67 -31.30
C ALA A 124 -1.69 -15.60 -29.84
N PRO A 125 -2.48 -16.58 -29.38
CA PRO A 125 -2.97 -16.67 -28.02
C PRO A 125 -1.86 -16.43 -26.99
N GLY A 126 -2.14 -15.62 -25.96
CA GLY A 126 -1.21 -15.35 -24.86
C GLY A 126 -0.06 -14.39 -25.18
N LEU A 127 0.04 -13.84 -26.41
CA LEU A 127 1.01 -12.78 -26.69
C LEU A 127 0.65 -11.49 -25.96
N ALA A 128 1.69 -10.85 -25.41
CA ALA A 128 1.62 -9.50 -24.91
C ALA A 128 1.45 -8.52 -26.06
N PHE A 129 0.59 -7.52 -25.90
CA PHE A 129 0.42 -6.45 -26.88
C PHE A 129 0.13 -5.10 -26.21
N GLN A 130 0.24 -4.05 -27.00
CA GLN A 130 -0.07 -2.69 -26.57
C GLN A 130 -1.39 -2.27 -27.24
N PRO A 131 -2.47 -2.04 -26.46
CA PRO A 131 -3.71 -1.49 -26.99
C PRO A 131 -3.49 -0.09 -27.58
N SER A 132 -4.25 0.28 -28.61
CA SER A 132 -4.16 1.62 -29.19
C SER A 132 -4.69 2.69 -28.24
N VAL A 133 -4.27 3.94 -28.44
CA VAL A 133 -4.75 5.08 -27.64
C VAL A 133 -6.27 5.24 -27.77
N GLU A 134 -6.84 4.97 -28.95
CA GLU A 134 -8.30 5.01 -29.18
C GLU A 134 -9.03 3.92 -28.40
N MET A 135 -8.49 2.68 -28.39
CA MET A 135 -9.04 1.58 -27.60
C MET A 135 -8.99 1.90 -26.11
N ILE A 136 -7.84 2.40 -25.63
CA ILE A 136 -7.65 2.80 -24.23
C ILE A 136 -8.66 3.88 -23.85
N ALA A 137 -8.79 4.94 -24.65
CA ALA A 137 -9.73 6.03 -24.37
C ALA A 137 -11.18 5.52 -24.30
N SER A 138 -11.61 4.71 -25.28
CA SER A 138 -12.98 4.17 -25.34
C SER A 138 -13.30 3.23 -24.18
N LEU A 139 -12.35 2.38 -23.77
CA LEU A 139 -12.56 1.41 -22.70
C LEU A 139 -12.41 2.04 -21.31
N SER A 140 -11.57 3.07 -21.15
CA SER A 140 -11.39 3.79 -19.88
C SER A 140 -12.69 4.44 -19.41
N ALA A 141 -13.48 5.00 -20.31
CA ALA A 141 -14.79 5.56 -19.98
C ALA A 141 -15.73 4.52 -19.38
N GLN A 142 -15.76 3.31 -19.94
CA GLN A 142 -16.60 2.21 -19.45
C GLN A 142 -16.09 1.67 -18.10
N LEU A 143 -14.78 1.46 -17.98
CA LEU A 143 -14.14 1.01 -16.74
C LEU A 143 -14.34 1.99 -15.58
N ALA A 144 -14.28 3.28 -15.86
CA ALA A 144 -14.46 4.31 -14.85
C ALA A 144 -15.85 4.24 -14.19
N HIS A 145 -16.88 3.84 -14.94
CA HIS A 145 -18.22 3.63 -14.40
C HIS A 145 -18.33 2.31 -13.64
N ALA A 146 -17.71 1.24 -14.15
CA ALA A 146 -17.81 -0.10 -13.55
C ALA A 146 -17.06 -0.24 -12.21
N ILE A 147 -15.87 0.34 -12.08
CA ILE A 147 -14.98 0.14 -10.92
C ILE A 147 -14.97 1.35 -9.98
N GLY A 148 -15.13 2.56 -10.53
CA GLY A 148 -15.08 3.82 -9.81
C GLY A 148 -13.73 4.14 -9.13
N PRO A 149 -13.49 5.40 -8.76
CA PRO A 149 -12.34 5.76 -7.93
C PRO A 149 -12.54 5.29 -6.49
N TYR A 150 -11.45 5.11 -5.74
CA TYR A 150 -11.53 4.81 -4.31
C TYR A 150 -12.06 6.02 -3.54
N GLN A 151 -11.50 7.20 -3.83
CA GLN A 151 -11.88 8.46 -3.18
C GLN A 151 -13.07 9.13 -3.89
N SER A 152 -14.21 8.45 -3.96
CA SER A 152 -15.41 8.92 -4.69
C SER A 152 -15.97 10.29 -4.24
N ALA A 153 -15.63 10.75 -3.04
CA ALA A 153 -16.02 12.07 -2.52
C ALA A 153 -15.21 13.24 -3.14
N THR A 154 -13.98 12.98 -3.59
CA THR A 154 -13.03 14.00 -4.08
C THR A 154 -12.65 13.81 -5.54
N THR A 155 -12.78 12.59 -6.07
CA THR A 155 -12.46 12.26 -7.46
C THR A 155 -13.74 12.04 -8.27
N SER A 156 -14.00 12.91 -9.25
CA SER A 156 -15.11 12.72 -10.19
C SER A 156 -14.86 11.54 -11.15
N ILE A 157 -15.93 10.88 -11.63
CA ILE A 157 -15.82 9.78 -12.62
C ILE A 157 -15.04 10.22 -13.88
N LYS A 158 -15.22 11.46 -14.35
CA LYS A 158 -14.46 11.99 -15.50
C LYS A 158 -12.99 12.21 -15.19
N ALA A 159 -12.63 12.56 -13.96
CA ALA A 159 -11.23 12.65 -13.56
C ALA A 159 -10.61 11.25 -13.46
N TRP A 160 -11.37 10.31 -12.91
CA TRP A 160 -10.99 8.90 -12.82
C TRP A 160 -10.75 8.27 -14.21
N GLU A 161 -11.67 8.46 -15.15
CA GLU A 161 -11.53 8.05 -16.55
C GLU A 161 -10.23 8.56 -17.17
N ARG A 162 -9.93 9.86 -17.01
CA ARG A 162 -8.70 10.45 -17.54
C ARG A 162 -7.45 9.86 -16.89
N SER A 163 -7.49 9.60 -15.59
CA SER A 163 -6.38 8.97 -14.85
C SER A 163 -6.10 7.57 -15.42
N LEU A 164 -7.14 6.74 -15.56
CA LEU A 164 -7.06 5.41 -16.16
C LEU A 164 -6.49 5.46 -17.58
N ALA A 165 -7.04 6.32 -18.44
CA ALA A 165 -6.58 6.46 -19.82
C ALA A 165 -5.12 6.92 -19.90
N THR A 166 -4.72 7.88 -19.06
CA THR A 166 -3.36 8.41 -19.03
C THR A 166 -2.37 7.36 -18.56
N GLY A 167 -2.68 6.63 -17.48
CA GLY A 167 -1.85 5.54 -16.99
C GLY A 167 -1.66 4.45 -18.04
N MET A 168 -2.74 3.94 -18.61
CA MET A 168 -2.65 2.87 -19.63
C MET A 168 -1.93 3.32 -20.91
N ALA A 169 -2.14 4.56 -21.36
CA ALA A 169 -1.47 5.11 -22.54
C ALA A 169 0.01 5.45 -22.30
N GLY A 170 0.40 5.69 -21.03
CA GLY A 170 1.78 5.96 -20.62
C GLY A 170 2.69 4.73 -20.65
N LEU A 171 2.14 3.52 -20.76
CA LEU A 171 2.89 2.29 -20.89
C LEU A 171 3.49 2.18 -22.30
N ASP A 172 4.80 2.36 -22.40
CA ASP A 172 5.64 2.33 -23.60
C ASP A 172 6.04 0.91 -24.06
N ALA A 173 5.34 -0.12 -23.59
CA ALA A 173 5.63 -1.52 -23.90
C ALA A 173 4.36 -2.38 -23.93
N PRO A 174 4.36 -3.54 -24.63
CA PRO A 174 3.27 -4.51 -24.56
C PRO A 174 2.93 -4.91 -23.13
N TRP A 175 1.67 -4.70 -22.73
CA TRP A 175 1.24 -4.85 -21.34
C TRP A 175 -0.09 -5.60 -21.19
N ALA A 176 -0.91 -5.71 -22.24
CA ALA A 176 -2.17 -6.46 -22.21
C ALA A 176 -2.00 -7.87 -22.81
N ILE A 177 -2.84 -8.81 -22.37
CA ILE A 177 -2.90 -10.17 -22.92
C ILE A 177 -3.90 -10.20 -24.08
N SER A 178 -3.47 -10.63 -25.27
CA SER A 178 -4.24 -10.54 -26.53
C SER A 178 -5.65 -11.15 -26.51
N GLU A 179 -5.87 -12.25 -25.79
CA GLU A 179 -7.21 -12.90 -25.68
C GLU A 179 -7.99 -12.46 -24.44
N HIS A 180 -7.35 -11.70 -23.55
CA HIS A 180 -7.86 -11.32 -22.24
C HIS A 180 -7.63 -9.83 -22.00
N LEU A 181 -7.85 -9.01 -23.03
CA LEU A 181 -7.73 -7.56 -22.92
C LEU A 181 -8.61 -7.04 -21.78
N GLY A 182 -9.85 -7.54 -21.70
CA GLY A 182 -10.77 -7.17 -20.64
C GLY A 182 -10.18 -7.39 -19.25
N GLN A 183 -9.52 -8.54 -19.01
CA GLN A 183 -8.89 -8.84 -17.72
C GLN A 183 -7.71 -7.92 -17.42
N SER A 184 -6.82 -7.67 -18.39
CA SER A 184 -5.70 -6.75 -18.19
C SER A 184 -6.19 -5.31 -17.91
N MET A 185 -7.27 -4.88 -18.57
CA MET A 185 -7.85 -3.55 -18.38
C MET A 185 -8.57 -3.41 -17.02
N ILE A 186 -9.35 -4.41 -16.62
CA ILE A 186 -9.96 -4.46 -15.28
C ILE A 186 -8.86 -4.50 -14.21
N GLY A 187 -7.85 -5.34 -14.41
CA GLY A 187 -6.68 -5.44 -13.54
C GLY A 187 -5.98 -4.10 -13.36
N PHE A 188 -5.82 -3.33 -14.43
CA PHE A 188 -5.19 -2.00 -14.36
C PHE A 188 -6.04 -1.05 -13.52
N ALA A 189 -7.35 -1.02 -13.76
CA ALA A 189 -8.26 -0.16 -13.02
C ALA A 189 -8.36 -0.53 -11.54
N ARG A 190 -8.35 -1.83 -11.20
CA ARG A 190 -8.26 -2.30 -9.81
C ARG A 190 -6.94 -1.92 -9.15
N LEU A 191 -5.81 -2.10 -9.85
CA LEU A 191 -4.49 -1.67 -9.36
C LEU A 191 -4.48 -0.16 -9.12
N ALA A 192 -5.04 0.64 -10.02
CA ALA A 192 -5.13 2.08 -9.85
C ALA A 192 -6.00 2.47 -8.65
N ARG A 193 -7.13 1.78 -8.44
CA ARG A 193 -8.01 1.99 -7.29
C ARG A 193 -7.30 1.60 -5.98
N LEU A 194 -6.54 0.50 -6.00
CA LEU A 194 -5.70 0.08 -4.88
C LEU A 194 -4.60 1.10 -4.59
N GLY A 195 -3.98 1.65 -5.63
CA GLY A 195 -3.03 2.76 -5.57
C GLY A 195 -3.61 3.97 -4.85
N GLU A 196 -4.82 4.43 -5.23
CA GLU A 196 -5.51 5.52 -4.52
C GLU A 196 -5.77 5.22 -3.04
N ALA A 197 -6.13 3.97 -2.72
CA ALA A 197 -6.44 3.55 -1.36
C ALA A 197 -5.20 3.55 -0.45
N VAL A 198 -4.08 3.00 -0.91
CA VAL A 198 -2.83 2.97 -0.12
C VAL A 198 -2.18 4.35 0.02
N HIS A 199 -2.54 5.30 -0.85
CA HIS A 199 -2.16 6.72 -0.73
C HIS A 199 -3.21 7.58 -0.01
N ALA A 200 -4.25 6.98 0.58
CA ALA A 200 -5.21 7.73 1.39
C ALA A 200 -4.50 8.41 2.58
N THR A 201 -5.08 9.52 3.07
CA THR A 201 -4.51 10.31 4.18
C THR A 201 -4.25 9.48 5.45
N VAL A 202 -5.08 8.46 5.69
CA VAL A 202 -4.94 7.52 6.81
C VAL A 202 -4.90 6.10 6.24
N PRO A 203 -3.75 5.63 5.72
CA PRO A 203 -3.68 4.41 4.91
C PRO A 203 -3.92 3.11 5.72
N TYR A 204 -3.93 3.20 7.06
CA TYR A 204 -4.29 2.11 7.97
C TYR A 204 -5.66 2.31 8.66
N ALA A 205 -6.49 3.22 8.15
CA ALA A 205 -7.87 3.32 8.60
C ALA A 205 -8.61 1.99 8.34
N LYS A 206 -9.61 1.68 9.16
CA LYS A 206 -10.29 0.37 9.14
C LYS A 206 -10.89 0.05 7.77
N ASP A 207 -11.55 1.03 7.15
CA ASP A 207 -12.14 0.94 5.81
C ASP A 207 -11.09 0.74 4.72
N VAL A 208 -9.95 1.44 4.80
CA VAL A 208 -8.81 1.24 3.88
C VAL A 208 -8.23 -0.17 4.03
N GLY A 209 -8.04 -0.64 5.27
CA GLY A 209 -7.52 -1.98 5.54
C GLY A 209 -8.46 -3.10 5.07
N GLU A 210 -9.77 -2.94 5.28
CA GLU A 210 -10.81 -3.86 4.77
C GLU A 210 -10.78 -3.90 3.24
N PHE A 211 -10.69 -2.74 2.58
CA PHE A 211 -10.58 -2.64 1.14
C PHE A 211 -9.29 -3.30 0.59
N VAL A 212 -8.13 -2.99 1.17
CA VAL A 212 -6.85 -3.60 0.75
C VAL A 212 -6.88 -5.13 0.91
N THR A 213 -7.40 -5.62 2.03
CA THR A 213 -7.54 -7.06 2.30
C THR A 213 -8.44 -7.72 1.25
N SER A 214 -9.44 -7.00 0.77
CA SER A 214 -10.37 -7.53 -0.21
C SER A 214 -9.82 -7.65 -1.63
N GLU A 215 -8.79 -6.88 -1.95
CA GLU A 215 -8.07 -6.95 -3.23
C GLU A 215 -6.90 -7.93 -3.13
N LEU A 216 -6.15 -7.94 -2.02
CA LEU A 216 -4.93 -8.74 -1.85
C LEU A 216 -5.16 -10.12 -1.22
N GLY A 217 -6.34 -10.39 -0.67
CA GLY A 217 -6.65 -11.63 0.03
C GLY A 217 -6.07 -11.71 1.44
N SER A 218 -6.20 -12.89 2.03
CA SER A 218 -5.66 -13.21 3.37
C SER A 218 -4.15 -13.40 3.32
N VAL A 219 -3.48 -13.20 4.46
CA VAL A 219 -2.05 -13.46 4.59
C VAL A 219 -1.77 -14.94 4.34
N VAL A 220 -0.86 -15.22 3.40
CA VAL A 220 -0.39 -16.58 3.10
C VAL A 220 1.00 -16.77 3.70
N GLU A 221 1.12 -17.67 4.67
CA GLU A 221 2.43 -18.11 5.15
C GLU A 221 3.00 -19.15 4.19
N THR A 222 3.96 -18.75 3.36
CA THR A 222 4.67 -19.66 2.46
C THR A 222 6.09 -19.90 2.95
N SER A 223 6.54 -21.15 2.92
CA SER A 223 7.96 -21.46 3.18
C SER A 223 8.86 -20.92 2.05
N HIS A 224 10.15 -20.71 2.37
CA HIS A 224 11.10 -20.04 1.48
C HIS A 224 11.38 -20.81 0.17
N ASP A 225 11.04 -22.09 0.13
CA ASP A 225 11.27 -23.02 -0.97
C ASP A 225 10.12 -23.13 -1.98
N VAL A 226 8.99 -22.47 -1.70
CA VAL A 226 7.86 -22.42 -2.64
C VAL A 226 8.25 -21.54 -3.82
N SER A 227 8.05 -22.05 -5.04
CA SER A 227 8.35 -21.29 -6.26
C SER A 227 7.51 -20.01 -6.35
N PRO A 228 7.98 -18.94 -7.02
CA PRO A 228 7.21 -17.72 -7.17
C PRO A 228 5.80 -17.95 -7.76
N LEU A 229 5.69 -18.82 -8.77
CA LEU A 229 4.41 -19.18 -9.39
C LEU A 229 3.45 -19.88 -8.42
N ALA A 230 3.98 -20.75 -7.55
CA ALA A 230 3.17 -21.42 -6.54
C ALA A 230 2.73 -20.44 -5.44
N ARG A 231 3.53 -19.39 -5.14
CA ARG A 231 3.10 -18.31 -4.24
C ARG A 231 1.99 -17.46 -4.85
N ASP A 232 2.08 -17.15 -6.14
CA ASP A 232 1.01 -16.44 -6.86
C ASP A 232 -0.31 -17.23 -6.80
N ALA A 233 -0.26 -18.54 -7.06
CA ALA A 233 -1.43 -19.43 -6.96
C ALA A 233 -1.99 -19.48 -5.52
N ALA A 234 -1.14 -19.65 -4.52
CA ALA A 234 -1.57 -19.67 -3.11
C ALA A 234 -2.19 -18.35 -2.66
N ALA A 235 -1.71 -17.21 -3.19
CA ALA A 235 -2.32 -15.90 -2.92
C ALA A 235 -3.72 -15.80 -3.54
N ILE A 236 -3.91 -16.26 -4.78
CA ILE A 236 -5.24 -16.34 -5.41
C ILE A 236 -6.17 -17.23 -4.59
N ASP A 237 -5.71 -18.41 -4.16
CA ASP A 237 -6.49 -19.34 -3.32
C ASP A 237 -6.87 -18.70 -1.97
N ALA A 238 -6.05 -17.77 -1.47
CA ALA A 238 -6.30 -17.00 -0.26
C ALA A 238 -7.15 -15.74 -0.47
N GLY A 239 -7.65 -15.50 -1.69
CA GLY A 239 -8.57 -14.42 -2.01
C GLY A 239 -7.95 -13.21 -2.70
N LEU A 240 -6.69 -13.27 -3.13
CA LEU A 240 -6.11 -12.24 -4.01
C LEU A 240 -6.91 -12.18 -5.31
N ASN A 241 -7.29 -10.98 -5.74
CA ASN A 241 -7.96 -10.83 -7.01
C ASN A 241 -7.01 -11.14 -8.17
N PRO A 242 -7.28 -12.17 -9.00
CA PRO A 242 -6.34 -12.64 -10.02
C PRO A 242 -6.06 -11.59 -11.11
N GLU A 243 -6.98 -10.64 -11.34
CA GLU A 243 -6.82 -9.57 -12.34
C GLU A 243 -5.65 -8.64 -11.98
N LEU A 244 -5.32 -8.50 -10.69
CA LEU A 244 -4.21 -7.66 -10.23
C LEU A 244 -2.85 -8.15 -10.74
N ILE A 245 -2.73 -9.43 -11.10
CA ILE A 245 -1.49 -10.04 -11.60
C ILE A 245 -1.64 -10.60 -13.03
N ALA A 246 -2.74 -10.28 -13.72
CA ALA A 246 -3.05 -10.76 -15.08
C ALA A 246 -2.35 -9.96 -16.19
N PHE A 247 -1.03 -9.86 -16.09
CA PHE A 247 -0.17 -9.09 -16.99
C PHE A 247 1.07 -9.89 -17.44
N PRO A 248 1.69 -9.54 -18.58
CA PRO A 248 3.00 -10.07 -18.96
C PRO A 248 4.06 -9.78 -17.88
N ARG A 249 4.77 -10.81 -17.41
CA ARG A 249 5.80 -10.68 -16.36
C ARG A 249 6.89 -9.64 -16.67
N SER A 250 7.26 -9.49 -17.95
CA SER A 250 8.25 -8.51 -18.39
C SER A 250 7.82 -7.06 -18.19
N SER A 251 6.52 -6.80 -18.12
CA SER A 251 5.94 -5.46 -18.08
C SER A 251 5.24 -5.16 -16.75
N TYR A 252 5.07 -6.16 -15.89
CA TYR A 252 4.28 -6.04 -14.65
C TYR A 252 4.77 -4.91 -13.74
N ASN A 253 6.08 -4.75 -13.55
CA ASN A 253 6.62 -3.64 -12.75
C ASN A 253 6.19 -2.28 -13.31
N ARG A 254 6.21 -2.10 -14.64
CA ARG A 254 5.79 -0.84 -15.28
C ARG A 254 4.29 -0.60 -15.09
N VAL A 255 3.48 -1.66 -15.20
CA VAL A 255 2.03 -1.60 -14.93
C VAL A 255 1.77 -1.12 -13.50
N VAL A 256 2.43 -1.72 -12.50
CA VAL A 256 2.27 -1.35 -11.08
C VAL A 256 2.65 0.11 -10.85
N PHE A 257 3.81 0.57 -11.35
CA PHE A 257 4.20 1.98 -11.25
C PHE A 257 3.19 2.91 -11.92
N SER A 258 2.79 2.59 -13.15
CA SER A 258 1.85 3.41 -13.91
C SER A 258 0.43 3.43 -13.33
N ALA A 259 0.07 2.44 -12.51
CA ALA A 259 -1.17 2.42 -11.74
C ALA A 259 -1.09 3.28 -10.46
N GLY A 260 0.01 4.00 -10.23
CA GLY A 260 0.15 4.96 -9.13
C GLY A 260 0.91 4.44 -7.90
N PHE A 261 1.60 3.31 -7.99
CA PHE A 261 2.52 2.86 -6.93
C PHE A 261 3.91 3.50 -7.07
N GLU A 262 3.95 4.83 -7.04
CA GLU A 262 5.19 5.58 -7.15
C GLU A 262 5.81 5.82 -5.75
N PHE A 263 7.06 5.41 -5.58
CA PHE A 263 7.79 5.64 -4.33
C PHE A 263 8.77 6.80 -4.52
N SER A 264 8.50 7.93 -3.88
CA SER A 264 9.52 8.93 -3.61
C SER A 264 10.17 8.60 -2.28
N ILE A 265 11.28 7.86 -2.30
CA ILE A 265 12.06 7.56 -1.10
C ILE A 265 13.04 8.72 -0.89
N PRO A 266 12.79 9.67 0.03
CA PRO A 266 13.77 10.68 0.33
C PRO A 266 15.05 10.01 0.86
N PRO A 267 16.24 10.57 0.61
CA PRO A 267 17.47 10.04 1.19
C PRO A 267 17.32 10.02 2.72
N THR A 268 17.51 8.84 3.30
CA THR A 268 17.49 8.70 4.76
C THR A 268 18.70 9.41 5.33
N SER A 269 18.48 10.18 6.40
CA SER A 269 19.60 10.79 7.11
C SER A 269 20.50 9.67 7.68
N PRO A 270 21.84 9.79 7.57
CA PRO A 270 22.74 8.84 8.20
C PRO A 270 22.40 8.64 9.68
N PRO A 271 22.50 7.41 10.22
CA PRO A 271 22.30 7.16 11.64
C PRO A 271 23.28 7.99 12.45
N GLN A 272 22.76 8.73 13.43
CA GLN A 272 23.61 9.45 14.39
C GLN A 272 24.18 8.46 15.41
N ALA A 273 25.49 8.44 15.54
CA ALA A 273 26.16 7.64 16.57
C ALA A 273 25.77 8.16 17.97
N LYS A 274 25.32 7.26 18.85
CA LYS A 274 24.96 7.58 20.24
C LYS A 274 26.17 8.09 21.04
N GLU A 275 27.34 7.54 20.73
CA GLU A 275 28.64 7.94 21.26
C GLU A 275 29.55 8.11 20.06
N ASN A 276 30.01 9.33 19.79
CA ASN A 276 30.89 9.61 18.67
C ASN A 276 32.15 10.32 19.14
N ASN A 277 33.24 9.56 19.26
CA ASN A 277 34.57 10.14 19.48
C ASN A 277 35.22 10.62 18.16
N GLU A 278 34.57 10.39 17.02
CA GLU A 278 35.08 10.70 15.68
C GLU A 278 34.06 11.55 14.90
N THR A 279 34.02 12.86 15.21
CA THR A 279 33.02 13.80 14.66
C THR A 279 33.06 13.99 13.15
N ASP A 280 34.12 13.54 12.48
CA ASP A 280 34.37 13.74 11.05
C ASP A 280 34.10 12.51 10.16
N ALA A 281 33.71 11.37 10.73
CA ALA A 281 33.41 10.14 9.98
C ALA A 281 31.89 10.01 9.74
N THR A 282 31.50 9.75 8.50
CA THR A 282 30.08 9.64 8.11
C THR A 282 29.80 8.29 7.46
N PHE A 283 28.72 7.65 7.90
CA PHE A 283 28.15 6.53 7.15
C PHE A 283 27.29 7.08 6.03
N ASP A 284 27.57 6.67 4.80
CA ASP A 284 26.74 6.97 3.63
C ASP A 284 26.53 5.68 2.84
N PRO A 285 25.28 5.20 2.69
CA PRO A 285 24.94 4.02 1.91
C PRO A 285 25.42 4.07 0.45
N SER A 286 25.56 5.26 -0.13
CA SER A 286 25.99 5.45 -1.52
C SER A 286 27.38 4.86 -1.79
N HIS A 287 28.28 4.85 -0.81
CA HIS A 287 29.58 4.22 -0.91
C HIS A 287 29.48 2.70 -1.17
N GLY A 288 28.46 2.05 -0.62
CA GLY A 288 28.15 0.64 -0.88
C GLY A 288 27.77 0.41 -2.34
N HIS A 289 26.95 1.28 -2.93
CA HIS A 289 26.57 1.19 -4.33
C HIS A 289 27.78 1.28 -5.27
N ILE A 290 28.75 2.16 -4.98
CA ILE A 290 29.98 2.30 -5.77
C ILE A 290 30.77 0.98 -5.78
N LEU A 291 31.01 0.39 -4.61
CA LEU A 291 31.75 -0.87 -4.51
C LEU A 291 31.01 -2.03 -5.17
N THR A 292 29.69 -2.14 -4.95
CA THR A 292 28.87 -3.15 -5.61
C THR A 292 28.94 -3.00 -7.12
N HIS A 293 28.94 -1.77 -7.64
CA HIS A 293 29.06 -1.53 -9.07
C HIS A 293 30.42 -1.98 -9.62
N VAL A 294 31.53 -1.60 -8.96
CA VAL A 294 32.89 -2.07 -9.31
C VAL A 294 32.96 -3.60 -9.29
N GLU A 295 32.46 -4.25 -8.25
CA GLU A 295 32.46 -5.71 -8.13
C GLU A 295 31.68 -6.37 -9.27
N GLN A 296 30.46 -5.90 -9.58
CA GLN A 296 29.62 -6.48 -10.62
C GLN A 296 30.21 -6.26 -12.02
N ARG A 297 30.73 -5.06 -12.29
CA ARG A 297 31.41 -4.77 -13.56
C ARG A 297 32.65 -5.63 -13.74
N LEU A 298 33.45 -5.80 -12.69
CA LEU A 298 34.62 -6.65 -12.78
C LEU A 298 34.27 -8.13 -12.96
N ARG A 299 33.22 -8.64 -12.28
CA ARG A 299 32.73 -10.01 -12.51
C ARG A 299 32.33 -10.22 -13.97
N GLN A 300 31.51 -9.32 -14.51
CA GLN A 300 31.08 -9.36 -15.92
C GLN A 300 32.29 -9.36 -16.86
N PHE A 301 33.26 -8.47 -16.63
CA PHE A 301 34.45 -8.36 -17.45
C PHE A 301 35.32 -9.62 -17.39
N ILE A 302 35.58 -10.16 -16.19
CA ILE A 302 36.32 -11.42 -16.00
C ILE A 302 35.62 -12.56 -16.73
N THR A 303 34.30 -12.72 -16.53
CA THR A 303 33.50 -13.75 -17.20
C THR A 303 33.61 -13.64 -18.71
N GLN A 304 33.39 -12.45 -19.27
CA GLN A 304 33.45 -12.24 -20.70
C GLN A 304 34.82 -12.57 -21.28
N ARG A 305 35.90 -12.04 -20.68
CA ARG A 305 37.24 -12.19 -21.25
C ARG A 305 37.80 -13.60 -21.09
N LEU A 306 37.57 -14.26 -19.96
CA LEU A 306 38.03 -15.64 -19.76
C LEU A 306 37.17 -16.66 -20.51
N HIS A 307 35.87 -16.41 -20.69
CA HIS A 307 35.01 -17.23 -21.56
C HIS A 307 35.46 -17.12 -23.02
N LEU A 308 35.77 -15.93 -23.53
CA LEU A 308 36.33 -15.75 -24.88
C LEU A 308 37.63 -16.54 -25.10
N LEU A 309 38.46 -16.68 -24.07
CA LEU A 309 39.74 -17.39 -24.17
C LEU A 309 39.65 -18.91 -24.00
N SER A 310 38.68 -19.42 -23.22
CA SER A 310 38.66 -20.84 -22.79
C SER A 310 37.28 -21.50 -22.84
N GLY A 311 36.29 -20.84 -23.44
CA GLY A 311 34.91 -21.28 -23.56
C GLY A 311 34.26 -21.59 -22.20
N ASP A 312 33.32 -22.52 -22.19
CA ASP A 312 32.55 -22.90 -20.99
C ASP A 312 33.43 -23.52 -19.88
N ASN A 313 34.64 -23.97 -20.22
CA ASN A 313 35.57 -24.56 -19.26
C ASN A 313 36.45 -23.52 -18.54
N TRP A 314 36.24 -22.22 -18.77
CA TRP A 314 37.09 -21.18 -18.19
C TRP A 314 37.13 -21.21 -16.66
N ILE A 315 36.03 -21.55 -15.96
CA ILE A 315 36.06 -21.70 -14.50
C ILE A 315 37.02 -22.83 -14.07
N LYS A 316 37.02 -23.95 -14.79
CA LYS A 316 37.89 -25.09 -14.48
C LYS A 316 39.35 -24.78 -14.78
N GLN A 317 39.61 -24.09 -15.89
CA GLN A 317 40.95 -23.85 -16.42
C GLN A 317 41.59 -22.58 -15.88
N ARG A 318 40.84 -21.49 -15.77
CA ARG A 318 41.29 -20.11 -15.51
C ARG A 318 41.07 -19.62 -14.06
N VAL A 319 40.33 -20.34 -13.23
CA VAL A 319 40.19 -20.04 -11.79
C VAL A 319 41.07 -20.98 -10.94
N PRO A 320 41.85 -20.48 -9.96
CA PRO A 320 42.57 -21.34 -9.02
C PRO A 320 41.66 -22.35 -8.33
N GLU A 321 42.13 -23.60 -8.20
CA GLU A 321 41.33 -24.70 -7.65
C GLU A 321 40.80 -24.43 -6.24
N ALA A 322 41.62 -23.82 -5.38
CA ALA A 322 41.20 -23.45 -4.03
C ALA A 322 40.01 -22.49 -4.02
N LEU A 323 39.98 -21.49 -4.92
CA LEU A 323 38.86 -20.56 -5.03
C LEU A 323 37.61 -21.29 -5.51
N ARG A 324 37.75 -22.05 -6.60
CA ARG A 324 36.66 -22.83 -7.20
C ARG A 324 36.00 -23.77 -6.19
N ASN A 325 36.79 -24.45 -5.36
CA ASN A 325 36.27 -25.37 -4.34
C ASN A 325 35.48 -24.63 -3.26
N ARG A 326 35.92 -23.44 -2.82
CA ARG A 326 35.16 -22.59 -1.89
C ARG A 326 33.82 -22.15 -2.49
N TRP A 327 33.82 -21.73 -3.75
CA TRP A 327 32.60 -21.29 -4.43
C TRP A 327 31.60 -22.44 -4.62
N LEU A 328 32.09 -23.63 -5.01
CA LEU A 328 31.27 -24.84 -5.12
C LEU A 328 30.64 -25.23 -3.78
N SER A 329 31.37 -25.10 -2.67
CA SER A 329 30.83 -25.30 -1.33
C SER A 329 29.68 -24.34 -1.04
N ARG A 330 29.89 -23.02 -1.22
CA ARG A 330 28.86 -22.00 -1.00
C ARG A 330 27.63 -22.21 -1.87
N GLN A 331 27.83 -22.57 -3.14
CA GLN A 331 26.73 -22.88 -4.06
C GLN A 331 25.96 -24.14 -3.64
N SER A 332 26.66 -25.15 -3.11
CA SER A 332 26.04 -26.36 -2.55
C SER A 332 25.23 -26.05 -1.30
N ASP A 333 25.71 -25.14 -0.45
CA ASP A 333 25.00 -24.70 0.76
C ASP A 333 23.70 -23.95 0.41
N ASP A 334 23.72 -23.09 -0.61
CA ASP A 334 22.50 -22.45 -1.11
C ASP A 334 21.52 -23.46 -1.69
N ARG A 335 22.02 -24.45 -2.45
CA ARG A 335 21.20 -25.52 -3.01
C ARG A 335 20.55 -26.37 -1.92
N SER A 336 21.28 -26.75 -0.88
CA SER A 336 20.74 -27.51 0.26
C SER A 336 19.75 -26.70 1.08
N SER A 337 19.97 -25.38 1.17
CA SER A 337 19.08 -24.43 1.85
C SER A 337 17.90 -23.95 1.00
N ARG A 338 17.70 -24.50 -0.20
CA ARG A 338 16.63 -24.12 -1.16
C ARG A 338 16.62 -22.63 -1.51
N ARG A 339 17.80 -21.99 -1.56
CA ARG A 339 17.98 -20.61 -2.01
C ARG A 339 18.25 -20.56 -3.52
N PRO A 340 18.07 -19.40 -4.19
CA PRO A 340 18.48 -19.22 -5.57
C PRO A 340 19.96 -19.58 -5.77
N VAL A 341 20.23 -20.38 -6.80
CA VAL A 341 21.59 -20.80 -7.16
C VAL A 341 22.05 -19.97 -8.35
N TYR A 342 23.20 -19.30 -8.21
CA TYR A 342 23.77 -18.44 -9.24
C TYR A 342 24.99 -19.09 -9.92
N ASP A 343 25.51 -18.45 -10.98
CA ASP A 343 26.77 -18.82 -11.59
C ASP A 343 27.94 -18.74 -10.61
N LEU A 344 28.94 -19.62 -10.74
CA LEU A 344 30.02 -19.76 -9.77
C LEU A 344 30.77 -18.47 -9.46
N ILE A 345 30.94 -17.57 -10.44
CA ILE A 345 31.62 -16.28 -10.22
C ILE A 345 30.85 -15.38 -9.24
N GLN A 346 29.53 -15.56 -9.07
CA GLN A 346 28.74 -14.77 -8.12
C GLN A 346 29.07 -15.10 -6.65
N TYR A 347 29.73 -16.23 -6.41
CA TYR A 347 30.18 -16.66 -5.09
C TYR A 347 31.58 -16.16 -4.72
N ALA A 348 32.26 -15.43 -5.62
CA ALA A 348 33.58 -14.88 -5.37
C ALA A 348 33.55 -13.73 -4.36
N ASP A 349 34.50 -13.66 -3.44
CA ASP A 349 34.70 -12.48 -2.59
C ASP A 349 35.49 -11.39 -3.34
N PHE A 350 35.52 -10.17 -2.80
CA PHE A 350 36.23 -9.04 -3.43
C PHE A 350 37.68 -9.36 -3.81
N MET A 351 38.43 -10.00 -2.91
CA MET A 351 39.83 -10.37 -3.15
C MET A 351 39.98 -11.57 -4.10
N ASP A 352 38.99 -12.46 -4.19
CA ASP A 352 39.03 -13.56 -5.15
C ASP A 352 39.07 -13.01 -6.59
N LEU A 353 38.40 -11.88 -6.85
CA LEU A 353 38.44 -11.23 -8.18
C LEU A 353 39.85 -10.76 -8.53
N ALA A 354 40.57 -10.18 -7.56
CA ALA A 354 41.97 -9.80 -7.75
C ALA A 354 42.82 -11.04 -8.04
N ASP A 355 42.69 -12.11 -7.24
CA ASP A 355 43.45 -13.36 -7.38
C ASP A 355 43.28 -14.01 -8.76
N ILE A 356 42.08 -13.92 -9.36
CA ILE A 356 41.82 -14.38 -10.72
C ILE A 356 42.58 -13.52 -11.72
N VAL A 357 42.48 -12.19 -11.61
CA VAL A 357 43.12 -11.26 -12.54
C VAL A 357 44.63 -11.39 -12.50
N VAL A 358 45.23 -11.50 -11.31
CA VAL A 358 46.69 -11.55 -11.12
C VAL A 358 47.29 -12.93 -11.33
N ARG A 359 46.46 -13.96 -11.57
CA ARG A 359 46.94 -15.30 -11.90
C ARG A 359 47.87 -15.23 -13.11
N LYS A 360 49.03 -15.89 -13.06
CA LYS A 360 50.15 -15.67 -14.00
C LYS A 360 49.72 -15.68 -15.47
N ASP A 361 48.98 -16.69 -15.89
CA ASP A 361 48.52 -16.86 -17.26
C ASP A 361 47.34 -15.93 -17.59
N ASN A 362 46.39 -15.73 -16.68
CA ASN A 362 45.30 -14.78 -16.90
C ASN A 362 45.81 -13.35 -17.09
N TRP A 363 46.80 -12.94 -16.29
CA TRP A 363 47.43 -11.64 -16.40
C TRP A 363 48.03 -11.47 -17.80
N HIS A 364 48.93 -12.38 -18.18
CA HIS A 364 49.63 -12.32 -19.46
C HIS A 364 48.69 -12.42 -20.67
N ASP A 365 47.73 -13.35 -20.63
CA ASP A 365 46.88 -13.66 -21.78
C ASP A 365 45.76 -12.61 -21.99
N VAL A 366 45.34 -11.91 -20.93
CA VAL A 366 44.09 -11.11 -20.95
C VAL A 366 44.20 -9.73 -20.32
N PHE A 367 44.77 -9.64 -19.11
CA PHE A 367 44.57 -8.48 -18.25
C PHE A 367 45.72 -7.47 -18.28
N GLU A 368 46.91 -7.87 -18.72
CA GLU A 368 48.08 -6.99 -18.87
C GLU A 368 47.78 -5.82 -19.79
N VAL A 369 47.11 -6.06 -20.93
CA VAL A 369 46.74 -4.98 -21.87
C VAL A 369 45.65 -4.04 -21.35
N VAL A 370 44.94 -4.44 -20.28
CA VAL A 370 43.82 -3.67 -19.71
C VAL A 370 44.31 -2.81 -18.55
N PHE A 371 45.05 -3.41 -17.61
CA PHE A 371 45.48 -2.75 -16.38
C PHE A 371 46.94 -2.27 -16.43
N LEU A 372 47.72 -2.72 -17.42
CA LEU A 372 49.11 -2.36 -17.69
C LEU A 372 50.08 -2.85 -16.60
N GLU A 373 49.92 -2.34 -15.38
CA GLU A 373 50.83 -2.59 -14.26
C GLU A 373 50.18 -3.46 -13.17
N LYS A 374 50.74 -4.66 -12.97
CA LYS A 374 50.19 -5.67 -12.07
C LYS A 374 50.17 -5.23 -10.61
N ASP A 375 51.27 -4.66 -10.15
CA ASP A 375 51.40 -4.27 -8.75
C ASP A 375 50.49 -3.07 -8.42
N ASP A 376 50.28 -2.17 -9.37
CA ASP A 376 49.38 -1.02 -9.22
C ASP A 376 47.90 -1.44 -9.17
N PHE A 377 47.51 -2.43 -9.99
CA PHE A 377 46.20 -3.08 -9.87
C PHE A 377 46.01 -3.71 -8.47
N VAL A 378 47.02 -4.44 -7.97
CA VAL A 378 46.97 -5.05 -6.63
C VAL A 378 46.88 -3.99 -5.53
N ILE A 379 47.59 -2.88 -5.66
CA ILE A 379 47.52 -1.76 -4.70
C ILE A 379 46.10 -1.20 -4.62
N SER A 380 45.42 -1.04 -5.76
CA SER A 380 44.04 -0.57 -5.83
C SER A 380 43.10 -1.47 -5.00
N PHE A 381 43.22 -2.79 -5.15
CA PHE A 381 42.45 -3.76 -4.37
C PHE A 381 42.79 -3.75 -2.88
N ARG A 382 44.08 -3.63 -2.52
CA ARG A 382 44.50 -3.54 -1.12
C ARG A 382 44.00 -2.29 -0.43
N ARG A 383 43.92 -1.16 -1.14
CA ARG A 383 43.34 0.11 -0.67
C ARG A 383 41.83 -0.02 -0.46
N LEU A 384 41.12 -0.64 -1.40
CA LEU A 384 39.66 -0.80 -1.33
C LEU A 384 39.21 -1.85 -0.31
N HIS A 385 40.01 -2.88 -0.03
CA HIS A 385 39.62 -3.99 0.85
C HIS A 385 39.17 -3.57 2.27
N PRO A 386 39.93 -2.75 3.04
CA PRO A 386 39.48 -2.30 4.37
C PRO A 386 38.22 -1.45 4.29
N ILE A 387 38.09 -0.59 3.28
CA ILE A 387 36.92 0.28 3.05
C ILE A 387 35.69 -0.58 2.78
N ARG A 388 35.80 -1.58 1.89
CA ARG A 388 34.73 -2.55 1.60
C ARG A 388 34.29 -3.29 2.86
N LYS A 389 35.24 -3.70 3.72
CA LYS A 389 34.93 -4.37 4.99
C LYS A 389 34.22 -3.46 5.98
N ALA A 390 34.55 -2.17 6.03
CA ALA A 390 33.85 -1.19 6.86
C ALA A 390 32.40 -0.99 6.37
N ILE A 391 32.22 -0.76 5.07
CA ILE A 391 30.91 -0.54 4.44
C ILE A 391 30.01 -1.77 4.57
N ALA A 392 30.53 -2.98 4.36
CA ALA A 392 29.76 -4.22 4.51
C ALA A 392 29.21 -4.43 5.94
N HIS A 393 29.82 -3.80 6.95
CA HIS A 393 29.35 -3.80 8.33
C HIS A 393 28.61 -2.51 8.72
N SER A 394 28.22 -1.69 7.73
CA SER A 394 27.55 -0.40 7.93
C SER A 394 28.33 0.55 8.85
N ARG A 395 29.67 0.57 8.76
CA ARG A 395 30.53 1.46 9.56
C ARG A 395 30.83 2.75 8.79
N PRO A 396 30.94 3.90 9.47
CA PRO A 396 31.38 5.14 8.84
C PRO A 396 32.82 5.01 8.34
N ILE A 397 33.13 5.77 7.28
CA ILE A 397 34.47 5.86 6.71
C ILE A 397 34.97 7.31 6.75
N GLY A 398 36.29 7.51 6.82
CA GLY A 398 36.88 8.84 6.90
C GLY A 398 37.01 9.52 5.54
N ARG A 399 37.32 10.82 5.53
CA ARG A 399 37.53 11.59 4.27
C ARG A 399 38.61 10.99 3.36
N ALA A 400 39.68 10.43 3.94
CA ALA A 400 40.73 9.76 3.18
C ALA A 400 40.22 8.48 2.51
N ASP A 401 39.41 7.69 3.21
CA ASP A 401 38.78 6.49 2.65
C ASP A 401 37.82 6.85 1.51
N ILE A 402 37.05 7.94 1.65
CA ILE A 402 36.17 8.45 0.59
C ILE A 402 37.01 8.80 -0.65
N LEU A 403 38.08 9.58 -0.49
CA LEU A 403 38.94 9.94 -1.61
C LEU A 403 39.58 8.71 -2.27
N ILE A 404 40.05 7.74 -1.48
CA ILE A 404 40.61 6.47 -1.97
C ILE A 404 39.54 5.69 -2.74
N LEU A 405 38.34 5.54 -2.17
CA LEU A 405 37.22 4.85 -2.82
C LEU A 405 36.90 5.48 -4.17
N MET A 406 36.70 6.79 -4.20
CA MET A 406 36.36 7.52 -5.42
C MET A 406 37.48 7.39 -6.47
N SER A 407 38.73 7.54 -6.05
CA SER A 407 39.90 7.47 -6.96
C SER A 407 40.06 6.06 -7.55
N GLU A 408 40.09 5.03 -6.71
CA GLU A 408 40.33 3.66 -7.19
C GLU A 408 39.11 3.10 -7.94
N ALA A 409 37.89 3.41 -7.51
CA ALA A 409 36.69 3.01 -8.26
C ALA A 409 36.66 3.65 -9.65
N THR A 410 36.97 4.96 -9.76
CA THR A 410 37.03 5.66 -11.04
C THR A 410 38.07 5.04 -11.97
N ARG A 411 39.28 4.77 -11.47
CA ARG A 411 40.36 4.15 -12.25
C ARG A 411 39.99 2.75 -12.73
N LEU A 412 39.44 1.92 -11.85
CA LEU A 412 39.00 0.56 -12.19
C LEU A 412 37.88 0.60 -13.23
N LEU A 413 36.83 1.38 -13.02
CA LEU A 413 35.70 1.47 -13.95
C LEU A 413 36.14 2.00 -15.32
N HIS A 414 37.01 3.01 -15.34
CA HIS A 414 37.58 3.52 -16.58
C HIS A 414 38.41 2.45 -17.33
N ALA A 415 39.24 1.68 -16.62
CA ALA A 415 39.99 0.56 -17.22
C ALA A 415 39.07 -0.54 -17.76
N LEU A 416 37.88 -0.71 -17.18
CA LEU A 416 36.85 -1.64 -17.64
C LEU A 416 36.00 -1.09 -18.82
N GLY A 417 36.26 0.13 -19.28
CA GLY A 417 35.59 0.75 -20.42
C GLY A 417 34.30 1.51 -20.07
N GLU A 418 34.05 1.78 -18.79
CA GLU A 418 32.93 2.63 -18.37
C GLU A 418 33.21 4.10 -18.65
N ARG A 419 32.21 4.82 -19.16
CA ARG A 419 32.26 6.29 -19.23
C ARG A 419 32.06 6.85 -17.82
N THR A 420 33.15 7.16 -17.13
CA THR A 420 33.09 8.01 -15.94
C THR A 420 32.83 9.44 -16.40
N MET A 421 31.67 10.01 -16.02
CA MET A 421 31.36 11.41 -16.34
C MET A 421 32.43 12.31 -15.72
N LEU A 422 33.08 13.14 -16.55
CA LEU A 422 33.93 14.25 -16.14
C LEU A 422 33.08 15.47 -15.81
#